data_AF-A0A3B0VHQ0-F1
#
_entry.id   AF-A0A3B0VHQ0-F1
#
_cell.length_a   1.000
_cell.length_b   1.000
_cell.length_c   1.000
_cell.angle_alpha   90.00
_cell.angle_beta   90.00
_cell.angle_gamma   90.00
#
_symmetry.space_group_name_H-M   'P 1'
#
loop_
_entity.id
_entity.type
_entity.pdbx_description
1 polymer ?
#
loop_
_entity_poly.entity_id
_entity_poly.type
_entity_poly.pdbx_seq_one_letter_code
_entity_poly.pdbx_strand_id
1 'polypeptide(L)'
;GVEAVLPRLENFGLLSAGELTKAISINGIILEKELKIQDISSKIIEGNLFKNPQDIVIGKGIASYFKVSVNDTLVFMGQGYHGMLASGKFKVSGIIDLKNPTLNKMTVLQSLQDAQELFSAPELATSLVIDKKNNADLHKVKKAISKMLDTNEYEVLSWEEMMPELKQTIVADSVGGLLMVAILYMILTFGIFGTVLMMTQERKYEFGVMVAIGMKKQKLMLVVFLETVILSLTGVFLGIVLAYPIMLWKHYDPFVFPGTQAEMMENFGFSAEIPFYIQPDLPITHALLIFAIALVVVAYPIFIIKKLQPIQAMKL
;
A
#
# COMPACT_ATOMS: atom_id res chain seq x y z
N GLY A 1 -12.60 -15.65 12.76
CA GLY A 1 -12.01 -14.57 11.94
C GLY A 1 -10.62 -14.15 12.38
N VAL A 2 -10.13 -14.65 13.52
CA VAL A 2 -8.78 -14.35 14.04
C VAL A 2 -7.77 -15.38 13.52
N GLU A 3 -6.58 -14.91 13.21
CA GLU A 3 -5.43 -15.71 12.78
C GLU A 3 -4.43 -15.91 13.91
N ALA A 4 -4.10 -14.84 14.63
CA ALA A 4 -3.14 -14.87 15.74
C ALA A 4 -3.48 -13.84 16.83
N VAL A 5 -2.96 -14.09 18.04
CA VAL A 5 -3.07 -13.20 19.20
C VAL A 5 -1.70 -13.08 19.86
N LEU A 6 -1.24 -11.84 20.03
CA LEU A 6 0.11 -11.51 20.47
C LEU A 6 0.04 -10.57 21.66
N PRO A 7 0.45 -11.01 22.85
CA PRO A 7 0.64 -10.11 23.97
C PRO A 7 1.84 -9.22 23.72
N ARG A 8 1.68 -7.94 24.06
CA ARG A 8 2.75 -6.95 24.05
C ARG A 8 2.78 -6.21 25.37
N LEU A 9 3.98 -5.81 25.76
CA LEU A 9 4.18 -4.88 26.85
C LEU A 9 4.91 -3.66 26.29
N GLU A 10 4.18 -2.55 26.22
CA GLU A 10 4.64 -1.30 25.63
C GLU A 10 4.72 -0.25 26.73
N ASN A 11 5.88 0.37 26.89
CA ASN A 11 6.06 1.44 27.86
C ASN A 11 7.11 2.45 27.37
N PHE A 12 6.97 3.69 27.82
CA PHE A 12 7.82 4.79 27.41
C PHE A 12 8.87 5.09 28.47
N GLY A 13 10.02 5.57 28.02
CA GLY A 13 11.07 6.04 28.91
C GLY A 13 12.20 6.70 28.15
N LEU A 14 13.30 6.92 28.85
CA LEU A 14 14.49 7.58 28.35
C LEU A 14 15.58 6.54 28.11
N LEU A 15 16.16 6.56 26.92
CA LEU A 15 17.36 5.82 26.59
C LEU A 15 18.54 6.79 26.54
N SER A 16 19.67 6.40 27.12
CA SER A 16 20.85 7.24 27.25
C SER A 16 22.12 6.52 26.80
N ALA A 17 22.99 7.28 26.13
CA ALA A 17 24.34 6.88 25.74
C ALA A 17 25.29 8.04 26.02
N GLY A 18 26.15 7.91 27.03
CA GLY A 18 26.99 9.02 27.49
C GLY A 18 26.14 10.21 27.95
N GLU A 19 26.33 11.38 27.32
CA GLU A 19 25.60 12.61 27.65
C GLU A 19 24.28 12.79 26.85
N LEU A 20 24.05 11.95 25.84
CA LEU A 20 22.85 12.02 25.01
C LEU A 20 21.71 11.23 25.64
N THR A 21 20.49 11.76 25.59
CA THR A 21 19.28 11.10 26.07
C THR A 21 18.13 11.34 25.11
N LYS A 22 17.28 10.33 24.90
CA LYS A 22 16.12 10.40 24.01
C LYS A 22 14.94 9.61 24.56
N ALA A 23 13.74 10.17 24.40
CA ALA A 23 12.50 9.45 24.68
C ALA A 23 12.26 8.35 23.63
N ILE A 24 11.98 7.14 24.11
CA ILE A 24 11.71 5.97 23.29
C ILE A 24 10.52 5.18 23.85
N SER A 25 9.99 4.27 23.04
CA SER A 25 9.04 3.24 23.42
C SER A 25 9.73 1.88 23.38
N ILE A 26 9.75 1.19 24.51
CA ILE A 26 10.17 -0.19 24.61
C ILE A 26 8.96 -1.08 24.37
N ASN A 27 9.09 -2.00 23.41
CA ASN A 27 8.06 -2.96 23.07
C ASN A 27 8.59 -4.37 23.35
N GLY A 28 8.06 -4.99 24.41
CA GLY A 28 8.26 -6.40 24.72
C GLY A 28 7.37 -7.26 23.83
N ILE A 29 7.98 -8.14 23.04
CA ILE A 29 7.28 -8.98 22.06
C ILE A 29 7.70 -10.45 22.19
N ILE A 30 6.85 -11.34 21.68
CA ILE A 30 7.20 -12.76 21.51
C ILE A 30 7.66 -12.96 20.07
N LEU A 31 8.97 -13.08 19.86
CA LEU A 31 9.60 -13.09 18.54
C LEU A 31 9.00 -14.14 17.59
N GLU A 32 8.80 -15.37 18.07
CA GLU A 32 8.24 -16.46 17.26
C GLU A 32 6.81 -16.20 16.77
N LYS A 33 6.01 -15.45 17.55
CA LYS A 33 4.65 -15.07 17.16
C LYS A 33 4.68 -13.89 16.20
N GLU A 34 5.55 -12.92 16.46
CA GLU A 34 5.67 -11.71 15.64
C GLU A 34 6.13 -12.06 14.23
N LEU A 35 7.11 -12.97 14.09
CA LEU A 35 7.61 -13.44 12.79
C LEU A 35 6.58 -14.17 11.92
N LYS A 36 5.47 -14.64 12.49
CA LYS A 36 4.38 -15.27 11.71
C LYS A 36 3.48 -14.26 11.01
N ILE A 37 3.48 -13.02 11.48
CA ILE A 37 2.55 -11.96 11.04
C ILE A 37 3.30 -10.84 10.36
N GLN A 38 4.50 -10.53 10.85
CA GLN A 38 5.37 -9.52 10.29
C GLN A 38 6.76 -10.08 10.04
N ASP A 39 7.26 -9.90 8.82
CA ASP A 39 8.66 -10.18 8.51
C ASP A 39 9.56 -9.06 9.02
N ILE A 40 9.83 -9.08 10.33
CA ILE A 40 10.78 -8.17 10.98
C ILE A 40 12.22 -8.56 10.62
N SER A 41 12.46 -9.83 10.28
CA SER A 41 13.81 -10.33 9.97
C SER A 41 14.40 -9.67 8.73
N SER A 42 13.61 -9.50 7.66
CA SER A 42 14.06 -8.82 6.44
C SER A 42 14.32 -7.32 6.60
N LYS A 43 13.90 -6.73 7.72
CA LYS A 43 14.07 -5.31 8.03
C LYS A 43 15.33 -5.02 8.85
N ILE A 44 16.09 -6.05 9.25
CA ILE A 44 17.36 -5.86 9.95
C ILE A 44 18.41 -5.35 8.95
N ILE A 45 19.06 -4.24 9.30
CA ILE A 45 20.19 -3.68 8.56
C ILE A 45 21.50 -4.26 9.08
N GLU A 46 21.63 -4.39 10.41
CA GLU A 46 22.86 -4.80 11.06
C GLU A 46 22.55 -5.68 12.28
N GLY A 47 23.39 -6.69 12.53
CA GLY A 47 23.28 -7.55 13.70
C GLY A 47 22.22 -8.65 13.56
N ASN A 48 21.64 -9.03 14.70
CA ASN A 48 20.64 -10.10 14.79
C ASN A 48 19.47 -9.67 15.70
N LEU A 49 18.34 -10.36 15.56
CA LEU A 49 17.26 -10.30 16.54
C LEU A 49 17.78 -10.75 17.92
N PHE A 50 17.11 -10.29 18.97
CA PHE A 50 17.46 -10.62 20.35
C PHE A 50 17.35 -12.14 20.58
N LYS A 51 18.44 -12.73 21.09
CA LYS A 51 18.55 -14.16 21.43
C LYS A 51 18.88 -14.38 22.89
N ASN A 52 19.58 -13.45 23.52
CA ASN A 52 19.95 -13.51 24.92
C ASN A 52 19.09 -12.53 25.73
N PRO A 53 18.99 -12.74 27.05
CA PRO A 53 18.40 -11.75 27.95
C PRO A 53 19.10 -10.40 27.81
N GLN A 54 18.34 -9.31 27.93
CA GLN A 54 18.82 -7.91 27.83
C GLN A 54 19.39 -7.49 26.46
N ASP A 55 19.24 -8.33 25.43
CA ASP A 55 19.47 -7.92 24.04
C ASP A 55 18.31 -7.03 23.57
N ILE A 56 18.63 -5.88 23.00
CA ILE A 56 17.65 -4.97 22.40
C ILE A 56 17.93 -4.79 20.91
N VAL A 57 16.85 -4.66 20.15
CA VAL A 57 16.89 -4.25 18.74
C VAL A 57 16.35 -2.83 18.66
N ILE A 58 17.12 -1.92 18.06
CA ILE A 58 16.79 -0.50 17.99
C ILE A 58 16.49 -0.05 16.55
N GLY A 59 15.60 0.92 16.39
CA GLY A 59 15.39 1.56 15.10
C GLY A 59 16.64 2.31 14.61
N LYS A 60 16.85 2.35 13.29
CA LYS A 60 18.01 3.03 12.66
C LYS A 60 18.18 4.49 13.11
N GLY A 61 17.06 5.19 13.36
CA GLY A 61 17.07 6.58 13.82
C GLY A 61 17.53 6.76 15.28
N ILE A 62 17.44 5.72 16.10
CA ILE A 62 18.04 5.68 17.45
C ILE A 62 19.54 5.46 17.32
N ALA A 63 19.96 4.48 16.52
CA ALA A 63 21.37 4.17 16.28
C ALA A 63 22.14 5.39 15.74
N SER A 64 21.58 6.07 14.73
CA SER A 64 22.19 7.29 14.18
C SER A 64 22.23 8.47 15.17
N TYR A 65 21.22 8.60 16.04
CA TYR A 65 21.18 9.67 17.03
C TYR A 65 22.26 9.52 18.11
N PHE A 66 22.42 8.31 18.64
CA PHE A 66 23.43 8.02 19.65
C PHE A 66 24.82 7.69 19.07
N LYS A 67 24.92 7.52 17.75
CA LYS A 67 26.13 7.07 17.03
C LYS A 67 26.66 5.73 17.57
N VAL A 68 25.75 4.80 17.83
CA VAL A 68 26.05 3.46 18.35
C VAL A 68 25.88 2.39 17.27
N SER A 69 26.63 1.30 17.41
CA SER A 69 26.61 0.12 16.54
C SER A 69 26.19 -1.13 17.32
N VAL A 70 26.12 -2.28 16.65
CA VAL A 70 25.83 -3.55 17.31
C VAL A 70 26.94 -3.89 18.32
N ASN A 71 26.53 -4.44 19.47
CA ASN A 71 27.31 -4.71 20.68
C ASN A 71 27.55 -3.52 21.62
N ASP A 72 27.15 -2.30 21.26
CA ASP A 72 27.17 -1.19 22.20
C ASP A 72 26.12 -1.35 23.30
N THR A 73 26.31 -0.64 24.41
CA THR A 73 25.41 -0.69 25.56
C THR A 73 24.69 0.63 25.74
N LEU A 74 23.37 0.57 25.91
CA LEU A 74 22.51 1.70 26.19
C LEU A 74 21.89 1.55 27.58
N VAL A 75 21.64 2.67 28.24
CA VAL A 75 21.00 2.69 29.57
C VAL A 75 19.57 3.17 29.41
N PHE A 76 18.61 2.39 29.90
CA PHE A 76 17.22 2.81 29.97
C PHE A 76 16.90 3.32 31.37
N MET A 77 16.07 4.37 31.43
CA MET A 77 15.50 4.93 32.65
C MET A 77 14.04 5.30 32.41
N GLY A 78 13.15 4.80 33.26
CA GLY A 78 11.73 5.08 33.19
C GLY A 78 11.01 4.62 34.45
N GLN A 79 9.69 4.53 34.34
CA GLN A 79 8.84 4.01 35.40
C GLN A 79 8.14 2.75 34.91
N GLY A 80 8.13 1.72 35.75
CA GLY A 80 7.40 0.49 35.56
C GLY A 80 6.03 0.53 36.23
N TYR A 81 5.47 -0.66 36.41
CA TYR A 81 4.17 -0.85 37.04
C TYR A 81 4.15 -0.28 38.47
N HIS A 82 3.05 0.38 38.83
CA HIS A 82 2.88 1.04 40.14
C HIS A 82 3.98 2.07 40.50
N GLY A 83 4.60 2.71 39.51
CA GLY A 83 5.61 3.74 39.73
C GLY A 83 6.96 3.20 40.18
N MET A 84 7.18 1.89 40.08
CA MET A 84 8.47 1.26 40.33
C MET A 84 9.53 1.85 39.39
N LEU A 85 10.75 2.04 39.89
CA LEU A 85 11.85 2.50 39.04
C LEU A 85 12.23 1.41 38.03
N ALA A 86 12.10 1.70 36.75
CA ALA A 86 12.55 0.83 35.67
C ALA A 86 13.87 1.36 35.13
N SER A 87 14.98 0.70 35.48
CA SER A 87 16.29 1.04 34.90
C SER A 87 17.11 -0.21 34.61
N GLY A 88 17.86 -0.18 33.52
CA GLY A 88 18.61 -1.33 33.05
C GLY A 88 19.65 -0.94 32.00
N LYS A 89 20.66 -1.79 31.86
CA LYS A 89 21.64 -1.71 30.77
C LYS A 89 21.30 -2.77 29.75
N PHE A 90 21.30 -2.36 28.48
CA PHE A 90 20.87 -3.20 27.38
C PHE A 90 21.92 -3.20 26.29
N LYS A 91 22.18 -4.39 25.75
CA LYS A 91 23.13 -4.56 24.65
C LYS A 91 22.38 -4.46 23.33
N VAL A 92 22.86 -3.61 22.43
CA VAL A 92 22.30 -3.51 21.07
C VAL A 92 22.69 -4.77 20.31
N SER A 93 21.72 -5.67 20.06
CA SER A 93 21.94 -6.90 19.29
C SER A 93 21.72 -6.71 17.79
N GLY A 94 20.89 -5.73 17.42
CA GLY A 94 20.57 -5.44 16.03
C GLY A 94 19.96 -4.06 15.81
N ILE A 95 20.03 -3.61 14.56
CA ILE A 95 19.48 -2.34 14.08
C ILE A 95 18.48 -2.63 12.97
N ILE A 96 17.26 -2.10 13.08
CA ILE A 96 16.17 -2.31 12.13
C ILE A 96 15.76 -1.05 11.39
N ASP A 97 15.30 -1.21 10.15
CA ASP A 97 14.60 -0.18 9.39
C ASP A 97 13.10 -0.49 9.31
N LEU A 98 12.32 0.18 10.15
CA LEU A 98 10.86 0.07 10.16
C LEU A 98 10.19 0.74 8.96
N LYS A 99 10.95 1.36 8.04
CA LYS A 99 10.46 2.13 6.88
C LYS A 99 9.53 3.29 7.25
N ASN A 100 9.44 3.62 8.53
CA ASN A 100 8.74 4.76 9.07
C ASN A 100 9.74 5.59 9.91
N PRO A 101 10.03 6.85 9.53
CA PRO A 101 11.00 7.69 10.22
C PRO A 101 10.70 7.91 11.70
N THR A 102 9.42 8.10 12.06
CA THR A 102 8.97 8.30 13.45
C THR A 102 9.23 7.04 14.26
N LEU A 103 8.78 5.87 13.78
CA LEU A 103 9.01 4.60 14.47
C LEU A 103 10.51 4.30 14.59
N ASN A 104 11.30 4.55 13.55
CA ASN A 104 12.76 4.36 13.57
C ASN A 104 13.47 5.24 14.60
N LYS A 105 12.89 6.38 14.98
CA LYS A 105 13.46 7.31 15.96
C LYS A 105 13.10 6.98 17.40
N MET A 106 12.08 6.15 17.64
CA MET A 106 11.54 5.90 18.99
C MET A 106 11.37 4.43 19.37
N THR A 107 11.40 3.48 18.42
CA THR A 107 11.07 2.07 18.71
C THR A 107 12.30 1.29 19.17
N VAL A 108 12.17 0.64 20.33
CA VAL A 108 13.07 -0.40 20.83
C VAL A 108 12.27 -1.69 20.98
N LEU A 109 12.81 -2.80 20.49
CA LEU A 109 12.22 -4.13 20.61
C LEU A 109 13.08 -4.99 21.54
N GLN A 110 12.42 -5.75 22.42
CA GLN A 110 13.06 -6.77 23.26
C GLN A 110 12.11 -7.94 23.50
N SER A 111 12.58 -8.97 24.20
CA SER A 111 11.70 -10.08 24.58
C SER A 111 10.61 -9.59 25.54
N LEU A 112 9.42 -10.19 25.45
CA LEU A 112 8.33 -9.88 26.38
C LEU A 112 8.74 -10.11 27.84
N GLN A 113 9.53 -11.17 28.09
CA GLN A 113 10.02 -11.49 29.42
C GLN A 113 10.96 -10.41 29.97
N ASP A 114 11.96 -9.97 29.19
CA ASP A 114 12.87 -8.90 29.62
C ASP A 114 12.10 -7.59 29.89
N ALA A 115 11.07 -7.30 29.09
CA ALA A 115 10.22 -6.14 29.31
C ALA A 115 9.42 -6.24 30.61
N GLN A 116 8.81 -7.40 30.89
CA GLN A 116 8.08 -7.65 32.13
C GLN A 116 8.99 -7.52 33.36
N GLU A 117 10.21 -8.04 33.28
CA GLU A 117 11.21 -7.89 34.35
C GLU A 117 11.63 -6.42 34.52
N LEU A 118 11.97 -5.73 33.44
CA LEU A 118 12.38 -4.31 33.47
C LEU A 118 11.31 -3.41 34.10
N PHE A 119 10.05 -3.64 33.76
CA PHE A 119 8.94 -2.81 34.22
C PHE A 119 8.26 -3.35 35.49
N SER A 120 8.84 -4.34 36.17
CA SER A 120 8.25 -4.95 37.38
C SER A 120 6.79 -5.38 37.19
N ALA A 121 6.50 -5.96 36.03
CA ALA A 121 5.16 -6.32 35.57
C ALA A 121 5.09 -7.82 35.15
N PRO A 122 5.39 -8.75 36.07
CA PRO A 122 5.40 -10.18 35.75
C PRO A 122 4.00 -10.65 35.31
N GLU A 123 3.95 -11.45 34.25
CA GLU A 123 2.72 -12.01 33.67
C GLU A 123 1.68 -10.98 33.17
N LEU A 124 2.02 -9.69 33.18
CA LEU A 124 1.16 -8.62 32.68
C LEU A 124 1.51 -8.25 31.23
N ALA A 125 0.52 -7.75 30.50
CA ALA A 125 0.66 -7.19 29.16
C ALA A 125 -0.13 -5.88 29.10
N THR A 126 0.37 -4.89 28.36
CA THR A 126 -0.37 -3.64 28.16
C THR A 126 -1.41 -3.76 27.06
N SER A 127 -1.15 -4.61 26.05
CA SER A 127 -2.04 -4.79 24.92
C SER A 127 -2.00 -6.21 24.36
N LEU A 128 -3.09 -6.60 23.70
CA LEU A 128 -3.19 -7.81 22.89
C LEU A 128 -3.39 -7.39 21.44
N VAL A 129 -2.40 -7.65 20.59
CA VAL A 129 -2.55 -7.47 19.15
C VAL A 129 -3.29 -8.69 18.60
N ILE A 130 -4.38 -8.44 17.89
CA ILE A 130 -5.22 -9.49 17.30
C ILE A 130 -5.15 -9.37 15.80
N ASP A 131 -4.54 -10.37 15.16
CA ASP A 131 -4.45 -10.43 13.71
C ASP A 131 -5.68 -11.11 13.12
N LYS A 132 -6.24 -10.50 12.07
CA LYS A 132 -7.42 -11.03 11.40
C LYS A 132 -6.97 -11.88 10.21
N LYS A 133 -7.75 -12.92 9.91
CA LYS A 133 -7.58 -13.64 8.63
C LYS A 133 -7.74 -12.68 7.46
N ASN A 134 -6.96 -12.84 6.40
CA ASN A 134 -6.97 -11.95 5.22
C ASN A 134 -8.40 -11.63 4.70
N ASN A 135 -9.25 -12.64 4.57
CA ASN A 135 -10.61 -12.50 4.03
C ASN A 135 -11.68 -12.14 5.09
N ALA A 136 -11.29 -11.93 6.34
CA ALA A 136 -12.23 -11.56 7.39
C ALA A 136 -12.51 -10.05 7.38
N ASP A 137 -13.77 -9.69 7.63
CA ASP A 137 -14.24 -8.32 7.82
C ASP A 137 -13.80 -7.81 9.20
N LEU A 138 -13.01 -6.73 9.22
CA LEU A 138 -12.44 -6.14 10.42
C LEU A 138 -13.53 -5.69 11.42
N HIS A 139 -14.59 -5.04 10.96
CA HIS A 139 -15.65 -4.53 11.82
C HIS A 139 -16.47 -5.67 12.43
N LYS A 140 -16.73 -6.75 11.67
CA LYS A 140 -17.39 -7.95 12.20
C LYS A 140 -16.54 -8.65 13.26
N VAL A 141 -15.23 -8.78 13.02
CA VAL A 141 -14.30 -9.38 13.98
C VAL A 141 -14.23 -8.55 15.26
N LYS A 142 -14.03 -7.23 15.14
CA LYS A 142 -14.05 -6.30 16.30
C LYS A 142 -15.34 -6.46 17.10
N LYS A 143 -16.51 -6.38 16.44
CA LYS A 143 -17.82 -6.50 17.11
C LYS A 143 -18.00 -7.84 17.83
N ALA A 144 -17.45 -8.93 17.29
CA ALA A 144 -17.49 -10.23 17.94
C ALA A 144 -16.62 -10.25 19.21
N ILE A 145 -15.40 -9.70 19.14
CA ILE A 145 -14.47 -9.62 20.27
C ILE A 145 -15.03 -8.73 21.38
N SER A 146 -15.54 -7.54 21.03
CA SER A 146 -16.13 -6.61 22.01
C SER A 146 -17.36 -7.19 22.74
N LYS A 147 -18.04 -8.20 22.17
CA LYS A 147 -19.15 -8.89 22.86
C LYS A 147 -18.68 -9.97 23.84
N MET A 148 -17.44 -10.44 23.71
CA MET A 148 -16.87 -11.51 24.54
C MET A 148 -16.11 -10.95 25.75
N LEU A 149 -15.70 -9.69 25.70
CA LEU A 149 -14.92 -9.01 26.74
C LEU A 149 -15.79 -8.04 27.53
N ASP A 150 -15.43 -7.80 28.80
CA ASP A 150 -16.01 -6.71 29.57
C ASP A 150 -15.46 -5.38 29.05
N THR A 151 -16.33 -4.59 28.42
CA THR A 151 -15.97 -3.30 27.83
C THR A 151 -15.70 -2.22 28.88
N ASN A 152 -15.95 -2.48 30.17
CA ASN A 152 -15.58 -1.57 31.25
C ASN A 152 -14.11 -1.72 31.66
N GLU A 153 -13.52 -2.90 31.43
CA GLU A 153 -12.12 -3.19 31.76
C GLU A 153 -11.21 -3.16 30.53
N TYR A 154 -11.75 -3.54 29.36
CA TYR A 154 -10.97 -3.66 28.13
C TYR A 154 -11.53 -2.79 27.01
N GLU A 155 -10.64 -2.05 26.37
CA GLU A 155 -10.93 -1.32 25.14
C GLU A 155 -10.49 -2.13 23.92
N VAL A 156 -11.39 -2.32 22.96
CA VAL A 156 -11.09 -3.01 21.69
C VAL A 156 -11.03 -1.97 20.59
N LEU A 157 -9.82 -1.62 20.17
CA LEU A 157 -9.56 -0.64 19.12
C LEU A 157 -9.12 -1.34 17.83
N SER A 158 -9.61 -0.88 16.69
CA SER A 158 -9.04 -1.22 15.39
C SER A 158 -7.88 -0.29 15.05
N TRP A 159 -7.03 -0.68 14.10
CA TRP A 159 -5.94 0.19 13.62
C TRP A 159 -6.47 1.54 13.10
N GLU A 160 -7.68 1.53 12.53
CA GLU A 160 -8.37 2.73 12.02
C GLU A 160 -8.73 3.73 13.13
N GLU A 161 -8.99 3.22 14.34
CA GLU A 161 -9.34 4.04 15.50
C GLU A 161 -8.11 4.46 16.29
N MET A 162 -7.07 3.60 16.32
CA MET A 162 -5.77 3.95 16.90
C MET A 162 -5.03 5.00 16.07
N MET A 163 -5.22 5.01 14.75
CA MET A 163 -4.53 5.92 13.82
C MET A 163 -5.53 6.63 12.88
N PRO A 164 -6.42 7.48 13.41
CA PRO A 164 -7.47 8.13 12.63
C PRO A 164 -6.90 9.06 11.55
N GLU A 165 -5.79 9.73 11.84
CA GLU A 165 -5.08 10.59 10.88
C GLU A 165 -4.58 9.78 9.68
N LEU A 166 -3.94 8.63 9.92
CA LEU A 166 -3.47 7.74 8.86
C LEU A 166 -4.64 7.23 8.01
N LYS A 167 -5.76 6.85 8.64
CA LYS A 167 -6.97 6.46 7.91
C LYS A 167 -7.48 7.60 7.02
N GLN A 168 -7.56 8.82 7.56
CA GLN A 168 -7.99 9.99 6.80
C GLN A 168 -7.08 10.28 5.61
N THR A 169 -5.75 10.16 5.79
CA THR A 169 -4.79 10.31 4.68
C THR A 169 -5.00 9.24 3.61
N ILE A 170 -5.16 7.96 3.98
CA ILE A 170 -5.42 6.87 3.02
C ILE A 170 -6.73 7.12 2.25
N VAL A 171 -7.78 7.57 2.94
CA VAL A 171 -9.07 7.88 2.30
C VAL A 171 -8.94 9.07 1.37
N ALA A 172 -8.27 10.15 1.78
CA ALA A 172 -8.05 11.32 0.95
C ALA A 172 -7.24 10.99 -0.31
N ASP A 173 -6.17 10.20 -0.16
CA ASP A 173 -5.37 9.70 -1.28
C ASP A 173 -6.19 8.82 -2.22
N SER A 174 -6.99 7.90 -1.68
CA SER A 174 -7.88 7.03 -2.48
C SER A 174 -8.92 7.82 -3.27
N VAL A 175 -9.52 8.85 -2.67
CA VAL A 175 -10.49 9.73 -3.35
C VAL A 175 -9.79 10.59 -4.41
N GLY A 176 -8.61 11.13 -4.09
CA GLY A 176 -7.79 11.89 -5.05
C GLY A 176 -7.39 11.03 -6.25
N GLY A 177 -6.94 9.81 -6.02
CA GLY A 177 -6.62 8.82 -7.05
C GLY A 177 -7.83 8.47 -7.91
N LEU A 178 -9.00 8.27 -7.31
CA LEU A 178 -10.25 8.02 -8.06
C LEU A 178 -10.60 9.19 -8.99
N LEU A 179 -10.49 10.43 -8.51
CA LEU A 179 -10.74 11.63 -9.32
C LEU A 179 -9.73 11.73 -10.48
N MET A 180 -8.45 11.47 -10.20
CA MET A 180 -7.40 11.50 -11.22
C MET A 180 -7.66 10.44 -12.31
N VAL A 181 -7.98 9.21 -11.92
CA VAL A 181 -8.33 8.12 -12.84
C VAL A 181 -9.59 8.48 -13.65
N ALA A 182 -10.60 9.11 -13.03
CA ALA A 182 -11.80 9.54 -13.75
C ALA A 182 -11.49 10.59 -14.83
N ILE A 183 -10.65 11.59 -14.52
CA ILE A 183 -10.21 12.61 -15.49
C ILE A 183 -9.40 11.96 -16.63
N LEU A 184 -8.48 11.05 -16.29
CA LEU A 184 -7.70 10.32 -17.30
C LEU A 184 -8.62 9.53 -18.24
N TYR A 185 -9.61 8.82 -17.70
CA TYR A 185 -10.58 8.08 -18.53
C TYR A 185 -11.47 8.98 -19.37
N MET A 186 -11.83 10.15 -18.87
CA MET A 186 -12.56 11.15 -19.66
C MET A 186 -11.73 11.56 -20.89
N ILE A 187 -10.47 11.96 -20.67
CA ILE A 187 -9.55 12.39 -21.74
C ILE A 187 -9.31 11.23 -22.74
N LEU A 188 -9.06 10.03 -22.24
CA LEU A 188 -8.87 8.83 -23.07
C LEU A 188 -10.11 8.53 -23.91
N THR A 189 -11.31 8.61 -23.33
CA THR A 189 -12.56 8.38 -24.05
C THR A 189 -12.76 9.38 -25.18
N PHE A 190 -12.51 10.67 -24.93
CA PHE A 190 -12.58 11.69 -25.98
C PHE A 190 -11.52 11.47 -27.08
N GLY A 191 -10.31 11.07 -26.71
CA GLY A 191 -9.26 10.73 -27.67
C GLY A 191 -9.66 9.58 -28.58
N ILE A 192 -10.06 8.44 -28.00
CA ILE A 192 -10.51 7.26 -28.75
C ILE A 192 -11.73 7.60 -29.61
N PHE A 193 -12.71 8.32 -29.06
CA PHE A 193 -13.90 8.74 -29.78
C PHE A 193 -13.55 9.63 -30.98
N GLY A 194 -12.65 10.61 -30.81
CA GLY A 194 -12.19 11.48 -31.88
C GLY A 194 -11.52 10.71 -33.02
N THR A 195 -10.65 9.75 -32.69
CA THR A 195 -9.99 8.91 -33.69
C THR A 195 -10.99 8.01 -34.42
N VAL A 196 -11.90 7.34 -33.70
CA VAL A 196 -12.93 6.48 -34.31
C VAL A 196 -13.89 7.30 -35.18
N LEU A 197 -14.27 8.49 -34.74
CA LEU A 197 -15.08 9.43 -35.50
C LEU A 197 -14.42 9.77 -36.84
N MET A 198 -13.15 10.18 -36.81
CA MET A 198 -12.38 10.52 -38.01
C MET A 198 -12.27 9.33 -38.97
N MET A 199 -11.83 8.16 -38.47
CA MET A 199 -11.71 6.93 -39.27
C MET A 199 -13.04 6.51 -39.91
N THR A 200 -14.17 6.72 -39.21
CA THR A 200 -15.50 6.38 -39.74
C THR A 200 -15.92 7.33 -40.88
N GLN A 201 -15.60 8.62 -40.78
CA GLN A 201 -15.98 9.60 -41.80
C GLN A 201 -15.17 9.42 -43.09
N GLU A 202 -13.86 9.19 -42.98
CA GLU A 202 -12.99 8.96 -44.13
C GLU A 202 -13.43 7.71 -44.93
N ARG A 203 -13.84 6.64 -44.23
CA ARG A 203 -14.26 5.37 -44.84
C ARG A 203 -15.74 5.32 -45.23
N LYS A 204 -16.48 6.41 -45.05
CA LYS A 204 -17.94 6.44 -45.30
C LYS A 204 -18.28 6.23 -46.78
N TYR A 205 -17.45 6.75 -47.69
CA TYR A 205 -17.59 6.50 -49.13
C TYR A 205 -17.43 5.01 -49.44
N GLU A 206 -16.39 4.37 -48.91
CA GLU A 206 -16.11 2.93 -49.08
C GLU A 206 -17.28 2.06 -48.56
N PHE A 207 -17.83 2.41 -47.39
CA PHE A 207 -19.02 1.77 -46.83
C PHE A 207 -20.23 1.87 -47.77
N GLY A 208 -20.40 3.03 -48.43
CA GLY A 208 -21.44 3.24 -49.43
C GLY A 208 -21.29 2.36 -50.66
N VAL A 209 -20.08 2.26 -51.20
CA VAL A 209 -19.75 1.42 -52.37
C VAL A 209 -20.00 -0.06 -52.04
N MET A 210 -19.52 -0.56 -50.88
CA MET A 210 -19.72 -1.95 -50.49
C MET A 210 -21.20 -2.33 -50.35
N VAL A 211 -22.02 -1.45 -49.76
CA VAL A 211 -23.46 -1.68 -49.65
C VAL A 211 -24.15 -1.60 -51.02
N ALA A 212 -23.71 -0.72 -51.92
CA ALA A 212 -24.26 -0.59 -53.27
C ALA A 212 -23.98 -1.82 -54.15
N ILE A 213 -22.81 -2.46 -54.00
CA ILE A 213 -22.45 -3.70 -54.69
C ILE A 213 -23.20 -4.93 -54.11
N GLY A 214 -23.95 -4.76 -53.02
CA GLY A 214 -24.85 -5.77 -52.47
C GLY A 214 -24.44 -6.37 -51.12
N MET A 215 -23.42 -5.81 -50.45
CA MET A 215 -23.05 -6.25 -49.11
C MET A 215 -24.16 -5.92 -48.10
N LYS A 216 -24.61 -6.94 -47.34
CA LYS A 216 -25.57 -6.73 -46.25
C LYS A 216 -24.94 -5.83 -45.17
N LYS A 217 -25.67 -4.79 -44.74
CA LYS A 217 -25.25 -3.85 -43.67
C LYS A 217 -24.79 -4.57 -42.39
N GLN A 218 -25.42 -5.68 -42.02
CA GLN A 218 -25.03 -6.50 -40.86
C GLN A 218 -23.61 -7.08 -41.00
N LYS A 219 -23.24 -7.54 -42.20
CA LYS A 219 -21.90 -8.06 -42.47
C LYS A 219 -20.87 -6.92 -42.37
N LEU A 220 -21.22 -5.73 -42.86
CA LEU A 220 -20.34 -4.57 -42.78
C LEU A 220 -20.12 -4.11 -41.33
N MET A 221 -21.19 -4.05 -40.52
CA MET A 221 -21.09 -3.74 -39.09
C MET A 221 -20.23 -4.76 -38.34
N LEU A 222 -20.33 -6.05 -38.66
CA LEU A 222 -19.50 -7.10 -38.05
C LEU A 222 -18.02 -6.92 -38.39
N VAL A 223 -17.69 -6.60 -39.66
CA VAL A 223 -16.30 -6.38 -40.08
C VAL A 223 -15.69 -5.21 -39.31
N VAL A 224 -16.39 -4.07 -39.24
CA VAL A 224 -15.90 -2.88 -38.53
C VAL A 224 -15.80 -3.12 -37.02
N PHE A 225 -16.73 -3.88 -36.46
CA PHE A 225 -16.65 -4.30 -35.05
C PHE A 225 -15.41 -5.15 -34.79
N LEU A 226 -15.18 -6.19 -35.59
CA LEU A 226 -14.01 -7.07 -35.44
C LEU A 226 -12.69 -6.32 -35.65
N GLU A 227 -12.62 -5.42 -36.63
CA GLU A 227 -11.47 -4.55 -36.84
C GLU A 227 -11.15 -3.74 -35.58
N THR A 228 -12.17 -3.11 -34.98
CA THR A 228 -11.95 -2.31 -33.77
C THR A 228 -11.60 -3.16 -32.55
N VAL A 229 -12.20 -4.34 -32.41
CA VAL A 229 -11.85 -5.30 -31.34
C VAL A 229 -10.39 -5.70 -31.44
N ILE A 230 -9.91 -6.03 -32.64
CA ILE A 230 -8.52 -6.42 -32.88
C ILE A 230 -7.59 -5.25 -32.57
N LEU A 231 -7.89 -4.05 -33.06
CA LEU A 231 -7.09 -2.84 -32.78
C LEU A 231 -7.05 -2.50 -31.28
N SER A 232 -8.17 -2.69 -30.58
CA SER A 232 -8.26 -2.41 -29.14
C SER A 232 -7.47 -3.44 -28.32
N LEU A 233 -7.58 -4.73 -28.68
CA LEU A 233 -6.83 -5.80 -28.03
C LEU A 233 -5.32 -5.63 -28.22
N THR A 234 -4.87 -5.32 -29.44
CA THR A 234 -3.45 -5.10 -29.71
C THR A 234 -2.93 -3.85 -28.99
N GLY A 235 -3.70 -2.76 -28.97
CA GLY A 235 -3.35 -1.54 -28.24
C GLY A 235 -3.21 -1.78 -26.73
N VAL A 236 -4.18 -2.45 -26.12
CA VAL A 236 -4.13 -2.81 -24.69
C VAL A 236 -2.97 -3.75 -24.38
N PHE A 237 -2.78 -4.78 -25.21
CA PHE A 237 -1.67 -5.73 -25.05
C PHE A 237 -0.31 -5.01 -25.10
N LEU A 238 -0.08 -4.18 -26.12
CA LEU A 238 1.15 -3.40 -26.25
C LEU A 238 1.31 -2.41 -25.09
N GLY A 239 0.22 -1.78 -24.63
CA GLY A 239 0.24 -0.89 -23.47
C GLY A 239 0.75 -1.59 -22.22
N ILE A 240 0.25 -2.79 -21.92
CA ILE A 240 0.72 -3.60 -20.77
C ILE A 240 2.19 -3.97 -20.96
N VAL A 241 2.57 -4.48 -22.15
CA VAL A 241 3.95 -4.91 -22.44
C VAL A 241 4.94 -3.76 -22.30
N LEU A 242 4.55 -2.53 -22.63
CA LEU A 242 5.40 -1.34 -22.49
C LEU A 242 5.42 -0.78 -21.06
N ALA A 243 4.29 -0.83 -20.35
CA ALA A 243 4.18 -0.28 -18.99
C ALA A 243 4.86 -1.19 -17.95
N TYR A 244 4.73 -2.51 -18.08
CA TYR A 244 5.19 -3.46 -17.07
C TYR A 244 6.70 -3.40 -16.80
N PRO A 245 7.60 -3.29 -17.80
CA PRO A 245 9.04 -3.08 -17.56
C PRO A 245 9.35 -1.81 -16.76
N ILE A 246 8.61 -0.72 -17.01
CA ILE A 246 8.78 0.54 -16.28
C ILE A 246 8.34 0.36 -14.83
N MET A 247 7.22 -0.31 -14.60
CA MET A 247 6.73 -0.63 -13.26
C MET A 247 7.71 -1.51 -12.48
N LEU A 248 8.29 -2.53 -13.12
CA LEU A 248 9.31 -3.38 -12.51
C LEU A 248 10.57 -2.57 -12.17
N TRP A 249 11.06 -1.75 -13.10
CA TRP A 249 12.22 -0.90 -12.86
C TRP A 249 11.99 0.02 -11.65
N LYS A 250 10.84 0.69 -11.57
CA LYS A 250 10.48 1.59 -10.47
C LYS A 250 10.03 0.91 -9.18
N HIS A 251 9.87 -0.40 -9.18
CA HIS A 251 9.70 -1.14 -7.94
C HIS A 251 11.03 -1.44 -7.26
N TYR A 252 12.04 -1.85 -8.04
CA TYR A 252 13.37 -2.17 -7.51
C TYR A 252 14.27 -0.94 -7.34
N ASP A 253 14.02 0.11 -8.12
CA ASP A 253 14.64 1.43 -7.98
C ASP A 253 13.54 2.49 -7.77
N PRO A 254 12.97 2.56 -6.56
CA PRO A 254 11.87 3.47 -6.24
C PRO A 254 12.22 4.92 -6.53
N PHE A 255 11.20 5.69 -6.88
CA PHE A 255 11.37 7.13 -6.95
C PHE A 255 11.56 7.68 -5.54
N VAL A 256 12.66 8.43 -5.36
CA VAL A 256 12.96 9.14 -4.13
C VAL A 256 12.69 10.62 -4.34
N PHE A 257 11.90 11.23 -3.46
CA PHE A 257 11.67 12.67 -3.53
C PHE A 257 12.98 13.43 -3.31
N PRO A 258 13.32 14.45 -4.12
CA PRO A 258 14.56 15.19 -3.93
C PRO A 258 14.43 16.25 -2.83
N GLY A 259 15.50 16.40 -2.04
CA GLY A 259 15.74 17.55 -1.15
C GLY A 259 14.64 17.79 -0.12
N THR A 260 14.13 19.02 -0.07
CA THR A 260 13.14 19.47 0.92
C THR A 260 11.85 18.67 0.91
N GLN A 261 11.48 18.05 -0.21
CA GLN A 261 10.29 17.21 -0.30
C GLN A 261 10.47 15.88 0.46
N ALA A 262 11.66 15.28 0.42
CA ALA A 262 11.96 14.10 1.23
C ALA A 262 11.87 14.43 2.72
N GLU A 263 12.47 15.53 3.15
CA GLU A 263 12.42 15.97 4.55
C GLU A 263 10.98 16.24 5.01
N MET A 264 10.16 16.87 4.18
CA MET A 264 8.74 17.06 4.48
C MET A 264 8.02 15.72 4.66
N MET A 265 8.19 14.78 3.72
CA MET A 265 7.58 13.45 3.81
C MET A 265 8.01 12.71 5.08
N GLU A 266 9.31 12.76 5.42
CA GLU A 266 9.81 12.12 6.63
C GLU A 266 9.26 12.76 7.91
N ASN A 267 9.07 14.07 7.92
CA ASN A 267 8.48 14.79 9.06
C ASN A 267 6.99 14.47 9.23
N PHE A 268 6.27 14.16 8.14
CA PHE A 268 4.91 13.62 8.20
C PHE A 268 4.89 12.11 8.53
N GLY A 269 6.04 11.47 8.76
CA GLY A 269 6.15 10.06 9.14
C GLY A 269 6.08 9.08 7.96
N PHE A 270 6.17 9.56 6.71
CA PHE A 270 6.19 8.72 5.51
C PHE A 270 7.62 8.46 5.03
N SER A 271 7.84 7.35 4.30
CA SER A 271 9.09 7.13 3.59
C SER A 271 9.19 8.10 2.40
N ALA A 272 10.37 8.67 2.18
CA ALA A 272 10.64 9.49 0.99
C ALA A 272 10.76 8.67 -0.31
N GLU A 273 10.68 7.34 -0.20
CA GLU A 273 10.72 6.39 -1.30
C GLU A 273 9.30 5.83 -1.52
N ILE A 274 8.80 5.92 -2.75
CA ILE A 274 7.51 5.33 -3.14
C ILE A 274 7.75 4.26 -4.20
N PRO A 275 7.73 2.97 -3.82
CA PRO A 275 7.86 1.87 -4.78
C PRO A 275 6.59 1.72 -5.60
N PHE A 276 6.75 1.32 -6.86
CA PHE A 276 5.60 1.05 -7.72
C PHE A 276 4.97 -0.30 -7.34
N TYR A 277 3.65 -0.37 -7.41
CA TYR A 277 2.88 -1.59 -7.16
C TYR A 277 2.97 -2.52 -8.38
N ILE A 278 3.54 -3.72 -8.24
CA ILE A 278 3.74 -4.67 -9.35
C ILE A 278 2.56 -5.62 -9.56
N GLN A 279 1.67 -5.78 -8.58
CA GLN A 279 0.67 -6.84 -8.68
C GLN A 279 -0.20 -6.69 -9.94
N PRO A 280 -0.51 -7.80 -10.64
CA PRO A 280 -1.12 -7.75 -11.96
C PRO A 280 -2.60 -7.37 -11.95
N ASP A 281 -3.25 -7.39 -10.78
CA ASP A 281 -4.63 -6.98 -10.57
C ASP A 281 -4.92 -5.57 -11.09
N LEU A 282 -4.06 -4.60 -10.78
CA LEU A 282 -4.23 -3.21 -11.20
C LEU A 282 -4.11 -3.02 -12.73
N PRO A 283 -3.00 -3.40 -13.39
CA PRO A 283 -2.87 -3.22 -14.84
C PRO A 283 -3.92 -4.03 -15.63
N ILE A 284 -4.30 -5.23 -15.17
CA ILE A 284 -5.35 -6.02 -15.83
C ILE A 284 -6.71 -5.31 -15.70
N THR A 285 -7.04 -4.76 -14.52
CA THR A 285 -8.30 -4.04 -14.32
C THR A 285 -8.39 -2.81 -15.22
N HIS A 286 -7.33 -2.00 -15.29
CA HIS A 286 -7.30 -0.83 -16.17
C HIS A 286 -7.35 -1.21 -17.66
N ALA A 287 -6.66 -2.29 -18.06
CA ALA A 287 -6.71 -2.83 -19.40
C ALA A 287 -8.13 -3.24 -19.82
N LEU A 288 -8.85 -3.95 -18.95
CA LEU A 288 -10.24 -4.34 -19.18
C LEU A 288 -11.17 -3.12 -19.28
N LEU A 289 -10.97 -2.10 -18.44
CA LEU A 289 -11.74 -0.85 -18.49
C LEU A 289 -11.51 -0.11 -19.81
N ILE A 290 -10.27 0.04 -20.26
CA ILE A 290 -9.94 0.69 -21.54
C ILE A 290 -10.55 -0.09 -22.71
N PHE A 291 -10.44 -1.43 -22.68
CA PHE A 291 -11.05 -2.28 -23.69
C PHE A 291 -12.58 -2.12 -23.72
N ALA A 292 -13.23 -2.06 -22.56
CA ALA A 292 -14.67 -1.82 -22.47
C ALA A 292 -15.07 -0.43 -23.03
N ILE A 293 -14.30 0.62 -22.73
CA ILE A 293 -14.51 1.97 -23.29
C ILE A 293 -14.41 1.92 -24.82
N ALA A 294 -13.38 1.27 -25.36
CA ALA A 294 -13.21 1.14 -26.80
C ALA A 294 -14.40 0.41 -27.46
N LEU A 295 -14.91 -0.67 -26.85
CA LEU A 295 -16.11 -1.36 -27.32
C LEU A 295 -17.37 -0.46 -27.32
N VAL A 296 -17.53 0.39 -26.30
CA VAL A 296 -18.63 1.36 -26.26
C VAL A 296 -18.52 2.37 -27.40
N VAL A 297 -17.30 2.85 -27.69
CA VAL A 297 -17.06 3.80 -28.79
C VAL A 297 -17.38 3.19 -30.17
N VAL A 298 -17.19 1.87 -30.35
CA VAL A 298 -17.57 1.14 -31.58
C VAL A 298 -19.06 1.21 -31.89
N ALA A 299 -19.92 1.52 -30.92
CA ALA A 299 -21.32 1.75 -31.20
C ALA A 299 -21.51 2.87 -32.24
N TYR A 300 -20.64 3.89 -32.26
CA TYR A 300 -20.72 5.02 -33.20
C TYR A 300 -20.67 4.60 -34.67
N PRO A 301 -19.61 3.93 -35.19
CA PRO A 301 -19.57 3.49 -36.59
C PRO A 301 -20.72 2.55 -36.94
N ILE A 302 -21.13 1.67 -36.03
CA ILE A 302 -22.26 0.77 -36.22
C ILE A 302 -23.55 1.56 -36.48
N PHE A 303 -23.83 2.61 -35.69
CA PHE A 303 -24.98 3.47 -35.91
C PHE A 303 -24.94 4.21 -37.24
N ILE A 304 -23.75 4.68 -37.67
CA ILE A 304 -23.55 5.33 -38.96
C ILE A 304 -23.84 4.35 -40.10
N ILE A 305 -23.30 3.14 -40.07
CA ILE A 305 -23.50 2.11 -41.11
C ILE A 305 -24.98 1.70 -41.21
N LYS A 306 -25.66 1.55 -40.07
CA LYS A 306 -27.09 1.20 -40.04
C LYS A 306 -27.94 2.23 -40.80
N LYS A 307 -27.68 3.52 -40.56
CA LYS A 307 -28.39 4.66 -41.21
C LYS A 307 -27.84 5.02 -42.59
N LEU A 308 -26.80 4.35 -43.08
CA LEU A 308 -26.14 4.70 -44.33
C LEU A 308 -27.07 4.53 -45.55
N GLN A 309 -27.19 5.58 -46.36
CA GLN A 309 -27.91 5.58 -47.63
C GLN A 309 -26.90 5.55 -48.79
N PRO A 310 -26.86 4.50 -49.62
CA PRO A 310 -25.79 4.30 -50.62
C PRO A 310 -25.63 5.48 -51.58
N ILE A 311 -26.75 6.03 -52.07
CA ILE A 311 -26.77 7.12 -53.07
C ILE A 311 -26.24 8.44 -52.49
N GLN A 312 -26.44 8.69 -51.19
CA GLN A 312 -25.94 9.90 -50.53
C GLN A 312 -24.46 9.74 -50.11
N ALA A 313 -24.04 8.54 -49.73
CA ALA A 313 -22.66 8.27 -49.32
C ALA A 313 -21.66 8.37 -50.47
N MET A 314 -22.10 8.16 -51.72
CA MET A 314 -21.24 8.27 -52.92
C MET A 314 -21.18 9.70 -53.51
N LYS A 315 -21.91 10.66 -52.94
CA LYS A 315 -21.92 12.08 -53.36
C LYS A 315 -21.09 13.00 -52.43
N LEU A 316 -20.60 12.44 -51.32
CA LEU A 316 -19.70 13.07 -50.35
C LEU A 316 -18.26 12.72 -50.74
#